data_AF-A0A4Y7XBB2-F1
#
_entry.id   AF-A0A4Y7XBB2-F1
#
_cell.length_a   1.000
_cell.length_b   1.000
_cell.length_c   1.000
_cell.angle_alpha   90.00
_cell.angle_beta   90.00
_cell.angle_gamma   90.00
#
_symmetry.space_group_name_H-M   'P 1'
#
loop_
_entity.id
_entity.type
_entity.pdbx_description
1 polymer ?
#
loop_
_entity_poly.entity_id
_entity_poly.type
_entity_poly.pdbx_seq_one_letter_code
_entity_poly.pdbx_strand_id
1 'polypeptide(L)'
;MNTIGTIIAELRILIGYLGEKDQANWWGCEFFSPTATAFLAPIFNRSLFLAQYQGATAAAAKVHDEAIGIGRIYHLFRLPIGLEQASADALNDATFIQAMQARLANRELALTRLAELAEKAESASPGPVSLGQMSQDLKSELQRAMGFYYAALTSGIQTFPYIREIE
;
A
#
# COMPACT_ATOMS: atom_id res chain seq x y z
N MET A 1 -0.66 15.34 -14.01
CA MET A 1 -0.21 14.02 -14.51
C MET A 1 0.22 13.21 -13.30
N ASN A 2 -0.41 12.07 -13.01
CA ASN A 2 -0.01 11.24 -11.87
C ASN A 2 1.41 10.72 -12.13
N THR A 3 2.35 11.10 -11.25
CA THR A 3 3.71 10.55 -11.28
C THR A 3 3.69 9.15 -10.69
N ILE A 4 4.73 8.35 -10.98
CA ILE A 4 4.87 7.01 -10.39
C ILE A 4 4.85 7.05 -8.85
N GLY A 5 5.40 8.10 -8.25
CA GLY A 5 5.37 8.33 -6.80
C GLY A 5 3.96 8.47 -6.24
N THR A 6 3.10 9.26 -6.89
CA THR A 6 1.69 9.40 -6.50
C THR A 6 0.95 8.06 -6.57
N ILE A 7 1.20 7.26 -7.62
CA ILE A 7 0.61 5.92 -7.74
C ILE A 7 1.04 5.05 -6.56
N ILE A 8 2.35 4.94 -6.31
CA ILE A 8 2.87 4.13 -5.20
C ILE A 8 2.28 4.56 -3.84
N ALA A 9 2.23 5.87 -3.58
CA ALA A 9 1.67 6.42 -2.35
C ALA A 9 0.19 6.06 -2.21
N GLU A 10 -0.61 6.25 -3.26
CA GLU A 10 -2.03 5.89 -3.30
C GLU A 10 -2.24 4.40 -2.99
N LEU A 11 -1.42 3.52 -3.58
CA LEU A 11 -1.52 2.08 -3.35
C LEU A 11 -1.18 1.71 -1.92
N ARG A 12 -0.08 2.24 -1.39
CA ARG A 12 0.34 2.01 0.00
C ARG A 12 -0.69 2.52 1.00
N ILE A 13 -1.35 3.63 0.71
CA ILE A 13 -2.41 4.18 1.57
C ILE A 13 -3.63 3.25 1.56
N LEU A 14 -4.13 2.88 0.37
CA LEU A 14 -5.33 2.04 0.25
C LEU A 14 -5.11 0.66 0.84
N ILE A 15 -4.04 -0.02 0.40
CA ILE A 15 -3.72 -1.37 0.86
C ILE A 15 -3.31 -1.34 2.32
N GLY A 16 -2.50 -0.35 2.72
CA GLY A 16 -2.06 -0.09 4.10
C GLY A 16 -3.21 0.09 5.09
N TYR A 17 -4.25 0.83 4.71
CA TYR A 17 -5.50 0.93 5.47
C TYR A 17 -6.27 -0.39 5.48
N LEU A 18 -6.54 -0.98 4.31
CA LEU A 18 -7.39 -2.16 4.18
C LEU A 18 -6.83 -3.41 4.88
N GLY A 19 -5.53 -3.48 5.14
CA GLY A 19 -4.91 -4.55 5.90
C GLY A 19 -4.73 -4.28 7.40
N GLU A 20 -5.13 -3.11 7.93
CA GLU A 20 -5.08 -2.83 9.37
C GLU A 20 -5.95 -3.79 10.19
N LYS A 21 -5.70 -3.82 11.50
CA LYS A 21 -6.34 -4.74 12.46
C LYS A 21 -7.87 -4.76 12.37
N ASP A 22 -8.49 -3.59 12.31
CA ASP A 22 -9.95 -3.45 12.27
C ASP A 22 -10.52 -3.57 10.83
N GLN A 23 -9.66 -3.86 9.86
CA GLN A 23 -10.00 -4.08 8.46
C GLN A 23 -9.85 -5.56 8.11
N ALA A 24 -8.83 -5.95 7.35
CA ALA A 24 -8.56 -7.35 7.03
C ALA A 24 -7.64 -8.05 8.05
N ASN A 25 -7.09 -7.31 9.02
CA ASN A 25 -6.18 -7.81 10.04
C ASN A 25 -4.94 -8.54 9.49
N TRP A 26 -4.33 -7.97 8.45
CA TRP A 26 -3.12 -8.48 7.83
C TRP A 26 -1.86 -8.01 8.57
N TRP A 27 -1.91 -6.81 9.16
CA TRP A 27 -0.91 -6.31 10.09
C TRP A 27 -1.62 -5.71 11.32
N GLY A 28 -1.05 -5.97 12.49
CA GLY A 28 -1.65 -5.62 13.79
C GLY A 28 -1.53 -4.14 14.17
N CYS A 29 -1.63 -3.22 13.22
CA CYS A 29 -1.64 -1.78 13.48
C CYS A 29 -2.98 -1.14 13.07
N GLU A 30 -3.14 0.14 13.41
CA GLU A 30 -4.36 0.93 13.22
C GLU A 30 -4.05 2.41 12.95
N PHE A 31 -3.01 2.72 12.17
CA PHE A 31 -2.50 4.08 11.95
C PHE A 31 -3.53 5.03 11.32
N PHE A 32 -4.46 4.51 10.53
CA PHE A 32 -5.53 5.31 9.92
C PHE A 32 -6.80 5.39 10.77
N SER A 33 -6.80 4.83 11.99
CA SER A 33 -7.94 4.90 12.91
C SER A 33 -8.11 6.29 13.55
N PRO A 34 -9.32 6.59 14.08
CA PRO A 34 -9.54 7.76 14.93
C PRO A 34 -8.66 7.75 16.18
N THR A 35 -8.39 6.58 16.77
CA THR A 35 -7.54 6.41 17.96
C THR A 35 -6.11 6.83 17.66
N ALA A 36 -5.51 6.31 16.58
CA ALA A 36 -4.18 6.70 16.15
C ALA A 36 -4.11 8.19 15.78
N THR A 37 -5.16 8.73 15.15
CA THR A 37 -5.27 10.17 14.87
C THR A 37 -5.18 11.00 16.14
N ALA A 38 -5.96 10.67 17.17
CA ALA A 38 -5.95 11.37 18.45
C ALA A 38 -4.59 11.30 19.16
N PHE A 39 -3.86 10.19 19.00
CA PHE A 39 -2.53 10.00 19.56
C PHE A 39 -1.43 10.75 18.79
N LEU A 40 -1.47 10.73 17.45
CA LEU A 40 -0.42 11.27 16.59
C LEU A 40 -0.57 12.79 16.37
N ALA A 41 -1.79 13.32 16.32
CA ALA A 41 -2.04 14.73 15.99
C ALA A 41 -1.30 15.74 16.89
N PRO A 42 -1.17 15.53 18.22
CA PRO A 42 -0.39 16.43 19.08
C PRO A 42 1.12 16.46 18.75
N ILE A 43 1.66 15.33 18.26
CA ILE A 43 3.10 15.16 17.97
C ILE A 43 3.42 15.62 16.54
N PHE A 44 2.54 15.28 15.59
CA PHE A 44 2.73 15.48 14.16
C PHE A 44 1.72 16.46 13.57
N ASN A 45 1.53 17.61 14.21
CA ASN A 45 0.61 18.68 13.79
C ASN A 45 0.54 18.87 12.26
N ARG A 46 1.69 19.12 11.62
CA ARG A 46 1.78 19.47 10.19
C ARG A 46 2.02 18.27 9.27
N SER A 47 2.30 17.11 9.86
CA SER A 47 2.75 15.90 9.15
C SER A 47 1.97 14.67 9.58
N LEU A 48 0.77 14.84 10.14
CA LEU A 48 -0.05 13.75 10.68
C LEU A 48 -0.26 12.65 9.65
N PHE A 49 -0.74 13.01 8.46
CA PHE A 49 -1.03 12.03 7.42
C PHE A 49 0.25 11.32 6.91
N LEU A 50 1.38 12.04 6.87
CA LEU A 50 2.68 11.45 6.55
C LEU A 50 3.12 10.45 7.64
N ALA A 51 2.92 10.77 8.92
CA ALA A 51 3.22 9.86 10.03
C ALA A 51 2.34 8.60 9.99
N GLN A 52 1.05 8.75 9.69
CA GLN A 52 0.14 7.62 9.50
C GLN A 52 0.58 6.74 8.32
N TYR A 53 0.86 7.36 7.18
CA TYR A 53 1.38 6.69 5.99
C TYR A 53 2.66 5.90 6.28
N GLN A 54 3.64 6.52 6.96
CA GLN A 54 4.90 5.88 7.31
C GLN A 54 4.70 4.72 8.28
N GLY A 55 3.84 4.89 9.29
CA GLY A 55 3.51 3.85 10.25
C GLY A 55 2.86 2.62 9.58
N ALA A 56 1.82 2.85 8.78
CA ALA A 56 1.14 1.78 8.06
C ALA A 56 2.08 1.07 7.06
N THR A 57 2.88 1.85 6.31
CA THR A 57 3.87 1.32 5.37
C THR A 57 4.92 0.46 6.08
N ALA A 58 5.43 0.90 7.25
CA ALA A 58 6.42 0.14 8.01
C ALA A 58 5.84 -1.15 8.60
N ALA A 59 4.60 -1.10 9.10
CA ALA A 59 3.91 -2.28 9.61
C ALA A 59 3.65 -3.31 8.51
N ALA A 60 3.15 -2.86 7.35
CA ALA A 60 2.95 -3.71 6.19
C ALA A 60 4.28 -4.27 5.67
N ALA A 61 5.33 -3.45 5.55
CA ALA A 61 6.65 -3.88 5.12
C ALA A 61 7.19 -5.02 5.99
N LYS A 62 7.10 -4.88 7.33
CA LYS A 62 7.55 -5.92 8.26
C LYS A 62 6.89 -7.28 7.98
N VAL A 63 5.57 -7.31 7.81
CA VAL A 63 4.83 -8.56 7.54
C VAL A 63 5.21 -9.14 6.16
N HIS A 64 5.40 -8.27 5.16
CA HIS A 64 5.84 -8.71 3.83
C HIS A 64 7.26 -9.28 3.87
N ASP A 65 8.19 -8.62 4.57
CA ASP A 65 9.57 -9.06 4.73
C ASP A 65 9.65 -10.42 5.41
N GLU A 66 8.82 -10.65 6.45
CA GLU A 66 8.73 -11.93 7.15
C GLU A 66 8.20 -13.06 6.26
N ALA A 67 7.26 -12.75 5.36
CA ALA A 67 6.65 -13.74 4.47
C ALA A 67 7.48 -14.04 3.21
N ILE A 68 8.10 -13.01 2.61
CA ILE A 68 8.77 -13.08 1.31
C ILE A 68 10.29 -13.20 1.45
N GLY A 69 10.86 -12.55 2.47
CA GLY A 69 12.29 -12.30 2.60
C GLY A 69 12.74 -10.96 2.01
N ILE A 70 13.98 -10.58 2.31
CA ILE A 70 14.63 -9.33 1.85
C ILE A 70 15.80 -9.65 0.89
N GLY A 71 16.14 -8.69 0.00
CA GLY A 71 17.29 -8.82 -0.91
C GLY A 71 16.92 -8.44 -2.34
N ARG A 72 17.12 -9.36 -3.29
CA ARG A 72 16.80 -9.21 -4.73
C ARG A 72 15.30 -9.33 -5.03
N ILE A 73 14.47 -8.80 -4.13
CA ILE A 73 13.01 -8.87 -4.20
C ILE A 73 12.45 -7.49 -3.83
N TYR A 74 11.47 -7.06 -4.61
CA TYR A 74 10.70 -5.85 -4.38
C TYR A 74 9.23 -6.20 -4.14
N HIS A 75 8.61 -5.53 -3.16
CA HIS A 75 7.18 -5.55 -2.95
C HIS A 75 6.70 -4.12 -2.72
N LEU A 76 5.38 -3.89 -2.76
CA LEU A 76 4.81 -2.54 -2.70
C LEU A 76 5.37 -1.69 -1.55
N PHE A 77 5.60 -2.30 -0.39
CA PHE A 77 6.08 -1.63 0.83
C PHE A 77 7.62 -1.63 0.98
N ARG A 78 8.37 -2.13 -0.01
CA ARG A 78 9.84 -2.07 -0.08
C ARG A 78 10.29 -2.02 -1.55
N LEU A 79 10.50 -0.80 -2.02
CA LEU A 79 10.92 -0.45 -3.37
C LEU A 79 12.34 0.14 -3.37
N PRO A 80 12.98 0.28 -4.55
CA PRO A 80 14.22 1.04 -4.69
C PRO A 80 14.13 2.46 -4.13
N ILE A 81 15.22 2.97 -3.55
CA ILE A 81 15.26 4.25 -2.81
C ILE A 81 14.69 5.45 -3.59
N GLY A 82 14.89 5.51 -4.91
CA GLY A 82 14.34 6.59 -5.74
C GLY A 82 12.81 6.59 -5.78
N LEU A 83 12.20 5.41 -5.74
CA LEU A 83 10.74 5.25 -5.71
C LEU A 83 10.17 5.47 -4.31
N GLU A 84 10.93 5.09 -3.27
CA GLU A 84 10.60 5.43 -1.89
C GLU A 84 10.51 6.95 -1.70
N GLN A 85 11.53 7.69 -2.14
CA GLN A 85 11.54 9.15 -2.09
C GLN A 85 10.40 9.75 -2.90
N ALA A 86 10.20 9.31 -4.15
CA ALA A 86 9.14 9.81 -5.00
C ALA A 86 7.74 9.57 -4.39
N SER A 87 7.53 8.44 -3.71
CA SER A 87 6.27 8.15 -3.03
C SER A 87 6.06 9.05 -1.82
N ALA A 88 7.10 9.31 -1.02
CA ALA A 88 7.01 10.22 0.11
C ALA A 88 6.75 11.66 -0.34
N ASP A 89 7.36 12.11 -1.45
CA ASP A 89 7.17 13.45 -1.97
C ASP A 89 5.72 13.74 -2.39
N ALA A 90 4.96 12.71 -2.78
CA ALA A 90 3.54 12.83 -3.11
C ALA A 90 2.69 13.28 -1.90
N LEU A 91 3.15 13.03 -0.67
CA LEU A 91 2.46 13.43 0.57
C LEU A 91 2.64 14.92 0.88
N ASN A 92 3.39 15.67 0.07
CA ASN A 92 3.47 17.13 0.18
C ASN A 92 2.31 17.84 -0.55
N ASP A 93 1.54 17.13 -1.36
CA ASP A 93 0.37 17.68 -2.07
C ASP A 93 -0.89 17.56 -1.21
N ALA A 94 -1.39 18.70 -0.72
CA ALA A 94 -2.61 18.76 0.09
C ALA A 94 -3.86 18.27 -0.67
N THR A 95 -3.92 18.45 -2.00
CA THR A 95 -5.05 17.98 -2.82
C THR A 95 -5.06 16.46 -2.87
N PHE A 96 -3.89 15.86 -3.04
CA PHE A 96 -3.72 14.41 -2.98
C PHE A 96 -4.12 13.86 -1.62
N ILE A 97 -3.65 14.46 -0.53
CA ILE A 97 -4.01 14.05 0.84
C ILE A 97 -5.52 14.10 1.06
N GLN A 98 -6.18 15.21 0.69
CA GLN A 98 -7.64 15.35 0.83
C GLN A 98 -8.39 14.28 0.05
N ALA A 99 -7.95 13.98 -1.18
CA ALA A 99 -8.53 12.91 -1.99
C ALA A 99 -8.36 11.54 -1.34
N MET A 100 -7.20 11.26 -0.71
CA MET A 100 -6.98 10.00 0.01
C MET A 100 -7.85 9.91 1.27
N GLN A 101 -7.93 10.96 2.07
CA GLN A 101 -8.77 11.00 3.27
C GLN A 101 -10.25 10.70 2.93
N ALA A 102 -10.76 11.25 1.83
CA ALA A 102 -12.12 10.95 1.37
C ALA A 102 -12.33 9.46 1.04
N ARG A 103 -11.29 8.79 0.52
CA ARG A 103 -11.34 7.35 0.18
C ARG A 103 -11.19 6.45 1.38
N LEU A 104 -10.51 6.91 2.43
CA LEU A 104 -10.36 6.18 3.69
C LEU A 104 -11.54 6.41 4.66
N ALA A 105 -12.58 7.13 4.24
CA ALA A 105 -13.74 7.40 5.09
C ALA A 105 -14.46 6.10 5.53
N ASN A 106 -14.40 5.04 4.71
CA ASN A 106 -14.81 3.69 5.07
C ASN A 106 -14.12 2.64 4.18
N ARG A 107 -14.30 1.37 4.54
CA ARG A 107 -13.75 0.21 3.84
C ARG A 107 -14.21 0.13 2.39
N GLU A 108 -15.49 0.36 2.14
CA GLU A 108 -16.12 0.21 0.84
C GLU A 108 -15.56 1.19 -0.19
N LEU A 109 -15.32 2.45 0.20
CA LEU A 109 -14.72 3.48 -0.64
C LEU A 109 -13.27 3.15 -0.99
N ALA A 110 -12.48 2.71 0.00
CA ALA A 110 -11.09 2.32 -0.23
C ALA A 110 -11.01 1.10 -1.17
N LEU A 111 -11.88 0.11 -0.98
CA LEU A 111 -11.94 -1.09 -1.79
C LEU A 111 -12.42 -0.79 -3.23
N THR A 112 -13.42 0.08 -3.38
CA THR A 112 -13.90 0.53 -4.70
C THR A 112 -12.77 1.20 -5.47
N ARG A 113 -12.02 2.09 -4.82
CA ARG A 113 -10.89 2.74 -5.46
C ARG A 113 -9.78 1.75 -5.84
N LEU A 114 -9.49 0.79 -4.98
CA LEU A 114 -8.53 -0.27 -5.31
C LEU A 114 -8.97 -1.08 -6.53
N ALA A 115 -10.28 -1.38 -6.66
CA ALA A 115 -10.84 -2.07 -7.82
C ALA A 115 -10.67 -1.27 -9.12
N GLU A 116 -10.93 0.04 -9.09
CA GLU A 116 -10.73 0.93 -10.24
C GLU A 116 -9.28 0.95 -10.73
N LEU A 117 -8.33 0.96 -9.79
CA LEU A 117 -6.90 1.01 -10.10
C LEU A 117 -6.36 -0.33 -10.61
N ALA A 118 -6.89 -1.44 -10.09
CA ALA A 118 -6.49 -2.79 -10.50
C ALA A 118 -6.83 -3.08 -11.97
N GLU A 119 -7.88 -2.44 -12.52
CA GLU A 119 -8.52 -2.69 -13.83
C GLU A 119 -9.11 -4.11 -13.98
N LYS A 120 -8.41 -5.13 -13.46
CA LYS A 120 -8.78 -6.54 -13.49
C LYS A 120 -8.36 -7.23 -12.18
N ALA A 121 -9.27 -8.01 -11.61
CA ALA A 121 -8.94 -8.89 -10.49
C ALA A 121 -8.08 -10.07 -10.97
N GLU A 122 -7.08 -10.43 -10.16
CA GLU A 122 -6.22 -11.60 -10.39
C GLU A 122 -6.68 -12.79 -9.55
N SER A 123 -6.16 -13.98 -9.85
CA SER A 123 -6.40 -15.18 -9.04
C SER A 123 -5.51 -15.15 -7.79
N ALA A 124 -6.01 -14.63 -6.67
CA ALA A 124 -5.25 -14.55 -5.44
C ALA A 124 -5.08 -15.91 -4.75
N SER A 125 -3.90 -16.13 -4.17
CA SER A 125 -3.60 -17.26 -3.28
C SER A 125 -3.03 -16.75 -1.95
N PRO A 126 -3.22 -17.50 -0.84
CA PRO A 126 -2.60 -17.15 0.43
C PRO A 126 -1.06 -17.12 0.34
N GLY A 127 -0.43 -16.17 1.02
CA GLY A 127 1.02 -16.07 1.12
C GLY A 127 1.72 -15.37 -0.05
N PRO A 128 3.05 -15.56 -0.21
CA PRO A 128 3.86 -14.91 -1.24
C PRO A 128 3.45 -15.31 -2.67
N VAL A 129 3.35 -14.32 -3.56
CA VAL A 129 3.04 -14.55 -4.98
C VAL A 129 4.07 -13.85 -5.86
N SER A 130 4.84 -14.62 -6.62
CA SER A 130 5.80 -14.04 -7.57
C SER A 130 5.07 -13.50 -8.80
N LEU A 131 5.26 -12.21 -9.07
CA LEU A 131 4.77 -11.55 -10.30
C LEU A 131 5.72 -11.72 -11.48
N GLY A 132 6.92 -12.26 -11.25
CA GLY A 132 7.95 -12.45 -12.26
C GLY A 132 9.27 -11.78 -11.90
N GLN A 133 9.92 -11.21 -12.91
CA GLN A 133 11.12 -10.38 -12.80
C GLN A 133 10.78 -8.92 -13.14
N MET A 134 11.54 -7.99 -12.58
CA MET A 134 11.38 -6.55 -12.78
C MET A 134 11.51 -6.20 -14.25
N SER A 135 10.41 -5.80 -14.87
CA SER A 135 10.38 -5.27 -16.23
C SER A 135 10.66 -3.77 -16.23
N GLN A 136 10.77 -3.19 -17.42
CA GLN A 136 10.89 -1.73 -17.55
C GLN A 136 9.57 -1.00 -17.25
N ASP A 137 8.44 -1.72 -17.18
CA ASP A 137 7.11 -1.12 -16.95
C ASP A 137 6.59 -1.43 -15.54
N LEU A 138 7.20 -0.75 -14.57
CA LEU A 138 6.81 -0.83 -13.17
C LEU A 138 5.33 -0.47 -12.94
N LYS A 139 4.75 0.43 -13.74
CA LYS A 139 3.35 0.83 -13.56
C LYS A 139 2.43 -0.37 -13.80
N SER A 140 2.63 -1.11 -14.89
CA SER A 140 1.86 -2.31 -15.19
C SER A 140 2.04 -3.40 -14.13
N GLU A 141 3.23 -3.52 -13.55
CA GLU A 141 3.49 -4.47 -12.46
C GLU A 141 2.78 -4.11 -11.16
N LEU A 142 2.78 -2.82 -10.80
CA LEU A 142 2.00 -2.31 -9.68
C LEU A 142 0.50 -2.52 -9.92
N GLN A 143 0.02 -2.30 -11.16
CA GLN A 143 -1.37 -2.59 -11.53
C GLN A 143 -1.74 -4.06 -11.37
N ARG A 144 -0.87 -4.96 -11.82
CA ARG A 144 -1.07 -6.39 -11.60
C ARG A 144 -1.06 -6.77 -10.12
N ALA A 145 -0.15 -6.19 -9.32
CA ALA A 145 -0.13 -6.40 -7.86
C ALA A 145 -1.46 -5.98 -7.21
N MET A 146 -2.08 -4.88 -7.67
CA MET A 146 -3.40 -4.47 -7.19
C MET A 146 -4.49 -5.48 -7.47
N GLY A 147 -4.47 -6.13 -8.64
CA GLY A 147 -5.40 -7.22 -8.95
C GLY A 147 -5.34 -8.35 -7.94
N PHE A 148 -4.14 -8.70 -7.45
CA PHE A 148 -3.97 -9.70 -6.39
C PHE A 148 -4.47 -9.19 -5.04
N TYR A 149 -4.09 -7.98 -4.64
CA TYR A 149 -4.54 -7.39 -3.38
C TYR A 149 -6.06 -7.26 -3.31
N TYR A 150 -6.70 -6.78 -4.37
CA TYR A 150 -8.15 -6.64 -4.46
C TYR A 150 -8.85 -8.00 -4.31
N ALA A 151 -8.42 -9.00 -5.07
CA ALA A 151 -8.98 -10.35 -5.00
C ALA A 151 -8.78 -11.00 -3.61
N ALA A 152 -7.63 -10.76 -2.98
CA ALA A 152 -7.33 -11.28 -1.66
C ALA A 152 -8.17 -10.62 -0.56
N LEU A 153 -8.28 -9.29 -0.58
CA LEU A 153 -9.08 -8.50 0.36
C LEU A 153 -10.58 -8.81 0.28
N THR A 154 -11.09 -9.09 -0.93
CA THR A 154 -12.49 -9.50 -1.15
C THR A 154 -12.74 -10.95 -0.74
N SER A 155 -11.73 -11.82 -0.85
CA SER A 155 -11.83 -13.24 -0.49
C SER A 155 -11.43 -13.55 0.95
N GLY A 156 -11.03 -12.53 1.73
CA GLY A 156 -10.62 -12.70 3.12
C GLY A 156 -9.32 -13.50 3.32
N ILE A 157 -8.45 -13.52 2.32
CA ILE A 157 -7.16 -14.21 2.38
C ILE A 157 -6.02 -13.19 2.35
N GLN A 158 -4.91 -13.50 3.00
CA GLN A 158 -3.73 -12.63 3.00
C GLN A 158 -2.77 -13.03 1.88
N THR A 159 -2.36 -12.06 1.05
CA THR A 159 -1.43 -12.29 -0.08
C THR A 159 -0.29 -11.29 -0.08
N PHE A 160 0.86 -11.69 -0.59
CA PHE A 160 2.07 -10.85 -0.66
C PHE A 160 2.69 -10.89 -2.06
N PRO A 161 2.18 -10.11 -3.03
CA PRO A 161 2.73 -10.01 -4.36
C PRO A 161 4.12 -9.36 -4.34
N TYR A 162 5.07 -9.98 -5.04
CA TYR A 162 6.45 -9.51 -5.13
C TYR A 162 7.05 -9.71 -6.51
N ILE A 163 8.08 -8.93 -6.81
CA ILE A 163 8.82 -8.92 -8.08
C ILE A 163 10.28 -9.24 -7.77
N ARG A 164 10.91 -10.09 -8.58
CA ARG A 164 12.35 -10.38 -8.44
C ARG A 164 13.17 -9.38 -9.24
N GLU A 165 14.29 -8.94 -8.69
CA GLU A 165 15.27 -8.17 -9.46
C GLU A 165 15.86 -9.02 -10.60
N ILE A 166 16.21 -8.39 -11.73
CA ILE A 166 16.95 -9.06 -12.82
C ILE A 166 18.41 -9.27 -12.35
N GLU A 167 18.96 -10.46 -12.63
CA GLU A 167 20.37 -10.78 -12.35
C GLU A 167 21.35 -10.03 -13.25
#